data_AF-A0A968XNI8-F1
#
_entry.id   AF-A0A968XNI8-F1
#
_cell.length_a   1.000
_cell.length_b   1.000
_cell.length_c   1.000
_cell.angle_alpha   90.00
_cell.angle_beta   90.00
_cell.angle_gamma   90.00
#
_symmetry.space_group_name_H-M   'P 1'
#
loop_
_entity.id
_entity.type
_entity.pdbx_description
1 polymer ?
#
loop_
_entity_poly.entity_id
_entity_poly.type
_entity_poly.pdbx_seq_one_letter_code
_entity_poly.pdbx_strand_id
1 'polypeptide(L)'
;MNKDGDLTYSDAIEQVMLHNGYFAPLKLLYKEIWNYKDKSKIVGKTPDFTIQERVQRDPRFTRIAKGIYALTEFLEKVEKEDLGFFTVEKNEIVFKETKKIVETKIFEKTETVVNQK
;
A
#
# COMPACT_ATOMS: atom_id res chain seq x y z
N MET A 1 6.42 -19.58 -2.31
CA MET A 1 6.93 -19.18 -0.97
C MET A 1 8.40 -19.54 -0.91
N ASN A 2 9.28 -18.54 -0.85
CA ASN A 2 10.71 -18.79 -0.69
C ASN A 2 10.93 -19.40 0.70
N LYS A 3 11.59 -20.56 0.72
CA LYS A 3 11.87 -21.35 1.94
C LYS A 3 13.05 -20.83 2.75
N ASP A 4 13.65 -19.72 2.32
CA ASP A 4 14.75 -19.05 3.01
C ASP A 4 14.25 -17.67 3.45
N GLY A 5 13.95 -17.51 4.74
CA GLY A 5 13.29 -16.33 5.33
C GLY A 5 14.11 -15.03 5.33
N ASP A 6 14.84 -14.73 4.26
CA ASP A 6 15.53 -13.45 4.05
C ASP A 6 15.05 -12.81 2.74
N LEU A 7 14.11 -11.86 2.85
CA LEU A 7 13.61 -11.13 1.70
C LEU A 7 14.68 -10.19 1.11
N THR A 8 14.53 -9.82 -0.17
CA THR A 8 15.32 -8.71 -0.71
C THR A 8 14.94 -7.41 0.00
N TYR A 9 15.77 -6.37 -0.10
CA TYR A 9 15.42 -5.07 0.48
C TYR A 9 14.09 -4.54 -0.06
N SER A 10 13.87 -4.64 -1.36
CA SER A 10 12.61 -4.16 -1.94
C SER A 10 11.41 -4.98 -1.48
N ASP A 11 11.51 -6.31 -1.42
CA ASP A 11 10.40 -7.14 -0.95
C ASP A 11 10.12 -6.89 0.55
N ALA A 12 11.17 -6.71 1.36
CA ALA A 12 11.01 -6.35 2.77
C ALA A 12 10.37 -4.96 2.96
N ILE A 13 10.75 -3.98 2.15
CA ILE A 13 10.14 -2.64 2.14
C ILE A 13 8.66 -2.74 1.75
N GLU A 14 8.34 -3.53 0.73
CA GLU A 14 6.98 -3.78 0.27
C GLU A 14 6.12 -4.38 1.40
N GLN A 15 6.63 -5.37 2.14
CA GLN A 15 5.93 -5.93 3.30
C GLN A 15 5.67 -4.88 4.39
N VAL A 16 6.65 -4.01 4.70
CA VAL A 16 6.44 -2.91 5.66
C VAL A 16 5.33 -1.98 5.19
N MET A 17 5.29 -1.62 3.90
CA MET A 17 4.23 -0.75 3.37
C MET A 17 2.87 -1.44 3.39
N LEU A 18 2.77 -2.71 2.98
CA LEU A 18 1.52 -3.47 3.02
C LEU A 18 0.93 -3.53 4.44
N HIS A 19 1.77 -3.79 5.44
CA HIS A 19 1.33 -3.83 6.83
C HIS A 19 1.02 -2.44 7.42
N ASN A 20 1.50 -1.36 6.79
CA ASN A 20 1.26 0.02 7.21
C ASN A 20 0.19 0.74 6.36
N GLY A 21 -0.67 0.01 5.65
CA GLY A 21 -1.74 0.61 4.84
C GLY A 21 -1.25 1.19 3.51
N TYR A 22 -0.31 0.50 2.86
CA TYR A 22 0.21 0.75 1.50
C TYR A 22 1.18 1.94 1.33
N PHE A 23 1.49 2.67 2.40
CA PHE A 23 2.49 3.74 2.38
C PHE A 23 3.24 3.80 3.71
N ALA A 24 4.45 4.35 3.71
CA ALA A 24 5.26 4.49 4.91
C ALA A 24 6.24 5.67 4.81
N PRO A 25 6.53 6.36 5.93
CA PRO A 25 7.68 7.24 6.01
C PRO A 25 8.99 6.44 6.03
N LEU A 26 10.05 6.98 5.45
CA LEU A 26 11.38 6.37 5.38
C LEU A 26 11.89 5.96 6.76
N LYS A 27 11.59 6.76 7.80
CA LYS A 27 11.93 6.44 9.20
C LYS A 27 11.30 5.13 9.68
N LEU A 28 10.07 4.83 9.27
CA LEU A 28 9.39 3.58 9.61
C LEU A 28 10.03 2.39 8.88
N LEU A 29 10.40 2.57 7.61
CA LEU A 29 11.09 1.54 6.83
C LEU A 29 12.41 1.12 7.52
N TYR A 30 13.23 2.08 7.96
CA TYR A 30 14.47 1.78 8.70
C TYR A 30 14.25 0.98 9.98
N LYS A 31 13.11 1.19 10.64
CA LYS A 31 12.77 0.54 11.90
C LYS A 31 12.24 -0.88 11.68
N GLU A 32 11.31 -1.06 10.75
CA GLU A 32 10.48 -2.28 10.64
C GLU A 32 10.98 -3.27 9.58
N ILE A 33 11.88 -2.87 8.68
CA ILE A 33 12.39 -3.76 7.61
C ILE A 33 13.06 -5.04 8.16
N TRP A 34 13.65 -4.96 9.36
CA TRP A 34 14.32 -6.08 10.00
C TRP A 34 13.37 -7.19 10.48
N ASN A 35 12.06 -6.94 10.48
CA ASN A 35 11.07 -8.00 10.72
C ASN A 35 10.94 -8.95 9.51
N TYR A 36 11.38 -8.51 8.33
CA TYR A 36 11.28 -9.26 7.07
C TYR A 36 12.63 -9.58 6.44
N LYS A 37 13.70 -8.93 6.92
CA LYS A 37 15.06 -9.10 6.44
C LYS A 37 16.01 -9.44 7.57
N ASP A 38 16.84 -10.45 7.37
CA ASP A 38 17.81 -10.89 8.39
C ASP A 38 18.97 -9.89 8.48
N LYS A 39 18.98 -9.11 9.56
CA LYS A 39 20.01 -8.11 9.82
C LYS A 39 21.41 -8.72 9.98
N SER A 40 21.51 -9.97 10.44
CA SER A 40 22.81 -10.63 10.69
C SER A 40 23.56 -10.98 9.40
N LYS A 41 22.83 -11.09 8.28
CA LYS A 41 23.40 -11.39 6.95
C LYS A 41 23.91 -10.15 6.22
N ILE A 42 23.74 -8.96 6.82
CA ILE A 42 24.10 -7.71 6.17
C ILE A 42 25.52 -7.35 6.54
N VAL A 43 26.38 -7.35 5.52
CA VAL A 43 27.79 -7.02 5.67
C VAL A 43 28.01 -5.58 5.21
N GLY A 44 28.67 -4.76 6.04
CA GLY A 44 29.09 -3.39 5.69
C GLY A 44 28.23 -2.26 6.29
N LYS A 45 28.68 -1.01 6.11
CA LYS A 45 28.07 0.22 6.67
C LYS A 45 26.88 0.76 5.87
N THR A 46 26.51 0.10 4.77
CA THR A 46 25.60 0.63 3.74
C THR A 46 24.16 0.06 3.73
N PRO A 47 23.60 -0.62 4.76
CA PRO A 47 22.17 -0.97 4.76
C PRO A 47 21.28 0.27 4.64
N ASP A 48 21.64 1.35 5.35
CA ASP A 48 20.78 2.52 5.43
C ASP A 48 20.68 3.26 4.08
N PHE A 49 21.80 3.36 3.37
CA PHE A 49 21.83 3.89 2.01
C PHE A 49 21.13 2.96 1.01
N THR A 50 21.11 1.65 1.27
CA THR A 50 20.41 0.69 0.42
C THR A 50 18.91 0.86 0.51
N ILE A 51 18.33 1.02 1.71
CA ILE A 51 16.88 1.26 1.86
C ILE A 51 16.47 2.54 1.13
N GLN A 52 17.24 3.61 1.31
CA GLN A 52 16.99 4.88 0.61
C GLN A 52 17.14 4.75 -0.91
N GLU A 53 18.17 4.06 -1.40
CA GLU A 53 18.38 3.82 -2.83
C GLU A 53 17.23 3.02 -3.42
N ARG A 54 16.79 1.97 -2.75
CA ARG A 54 15.70 1.10 -3.21
C ARG A 54 14.39 1.86 -3.31
N VAL A 55 13.98 2.61 -2.29
CA VAL A 55 12.73 3.41 -2.38
C VAL A 55 12.77 4.52 -3.42
N GLN A 56 13.97 4.95 -3.85
CA GLN A 56 14.13 6.01 -4.85
C GLN A 56 14.23 5.48 -6.29
N ARG A 57 14.64 4.22 -6.48
CA ARG A 57 14.97 3.67 -7.80
C ARG A 57 14.11 2.48 -8.22
N ASP A 58 13.56 1.72 -7.28
CA ASP A 58 12.67 0.60 -7.60
C ASP A 58 11.29 1.16 -7.99
N PRO A 59 10.78 0.85 -9.20
CA PRO A 59 9.53 1.43 -9.72
C PRO A 59 8.28 1.02 -8.92
N ARG A 60 8.38 0.01 -8.04
CA ARG A 60 7.30 -0.36 -7.12
C ARG A 60 6.98 0.73 -6.10
N PHE A 61 7.88 1.69 -5.89
CA PHE A 61 7.70 2.73 -4.89
C PHE A 61 7.60 4.12 -5.52
N THR A 62 6.60 4.87 -5.09
CA THR A 62 6.38 6.25 -5.52
C THR A 62 6.47 7.17 -4.31
N ARG A 63 7.24 8.27 -4.45
CA ARG A 63 7.35 9.29 -3.40
C ARG A 63 6.12 10.20 -3.43
N ILE A 64 5.34 10.19 -2.36
CA ILE A 64 4.12 11.00 -2.23
C ILE A 64 4.32 12.28 -1.42
N ALA A 65 5.34 12.32 -0.55
CA ALA A 65 5.73 13.53 0.20
C ALA A 65 7.21 13.48 0.61
N LYS A 66 7.68 14.47 1.39
CA LYS A 66 9.06 14.50 1.87
C LYS A 66 9.34 13.31 2.79
N GLY A 67 10.10 12.34 2.27
CA GLY A 67 10.45 11.13 3.00
C GLY A 67 9.30 10.16 3.21
N ILE A 68 8.22 10.25 2.43
CA ILE A 68 7.06 9.34 2.50
C ILE A 68 6.86 8.73 1.11
N TYR A 69 6.73 7.41 1.10
CA TYR A 69 6.64 6.59 -0.09
C TYR A 69 5.43 5.66 -0.01
N ALA A 70 4.83 5.36 -1.15
CA ALA A 70 3.70 4.45 -1.28
C ALA A 70 3.99 3.39 -2.35
N LEU A 71 3.25 2.29 -2.32
CA LEU A 71 3.26 1.32 -3.40
C LEU A 71 2.64 1.96 -4.66
N THR A 72 3.35 1.91 -5.78
CA THR A 72 2.90 2.47 -7.06
C THR A 72 1.57 1.86 -7.49
N GLU A 73 1.43 0.53 -7.37
CA GLU A 73 0.18 -0.18 -7.71
C GLU A 73 -1.01 0.29 -6.86
N PHE A 74 -0.77 0.63 -5.58
CA PHE A 74 -1.83 1.18 -4.73
C PHE A 74 -2.28 2.55 -5.23
N LEU A 75 -1.34 3.42 -5.62
CA LEU A 75 -1.69 4.74 -6.18
C LEU A 75 -2.46 4.63 -7.48
N GLU A 76 -2.02 3.75 -8.39
CA GLU A 76 -2.72 3.47 -9.64
C GLU A 76 -4.15 2.99 -9.39
N LYS A 77 -4.33 2.12 -8.40
CA LYS A 77 -5.66 1.63 -8.00
C LYS A 77 -6.52 2.75 -7.41
N VAL A 78 -5.96 3.59 -6.54
CA VAL A 78 -6.65 4.74 -5.95
C VAL A 78 -7.17 5.67 -7.04
N GLU A 79 -6.35 5.98 -8.04
CA GLU A 79 -6.72 6.85 -9.16
C GLU A 79 -7.76 6.20 -10.08
N LYS A 80 -7.56 4.93 -10.44
CA LYS A 80 -8.45 4.22 -11.38
C LYS A 80 -9.84 3.94 -10.82
N GLU A 81 -9.92 3.62 -9.52
CA GLU A 81 -11.17 3.17 -8.89
C GLU A 81 -11.83 4.24 -8.00
N ASP A 82 -11.27 5.46 -7.98
CA ASP A 82 -11.66 6.58 -7.12
C ASP A 82 -11.81 6.14 -5.65
N LEU A 83 -10.75 5.48 -5.12
CA LEU A 83 -10.80 4.91 -3.77
C LEU A 83 -10.61 5.94 -2.67
N GLY A 84 -9.98 7.07 -2.99
CA GLY A 84 -9.63 8.07 -1.98
C GLY A 84 -8.61 9.08 -2.46
N PHE A 85 -8.14 9.90 -1.53
CA PHE A 85 -7.11 10.89 -1.79
C PHE A 85 -6.22 11.10 -0.57
N PHE A 86 -4.97 11.50 -0.83
CA PHE A 86 -4.04 11.93 0.22
C PHE A 86 -4.26 13.40 0.54
N THR A 87 -4.22 13.74 1.82
CA THR A 87 -4.32 15.11 2.32
C THR A 87 -3.31 15.36 3.43
N VAL A 88 -3.03 16.63 3.70
CA VAL A 88 -2.13 17.05 4.78
C VAL A 88 -2.99 17.55 5.94
N GLU A 89 -2.92 16.90 7.10
CA GLU A 89 -3.60 17.32 8.32
C GLU A 89 -2.60 17.49 9.45
N LYS A 90 -2.54 18.67 10.06
CA LYS A 90 -1.65 18.93 11.22
C LYS A 90 -0.18 18.49 10.97
N ASN A 91 0.29 18.69 9.73
CA ASN A 91 1.62 18.28 9.22
C ASN A 91 1.83 16.77 9.01
N GLU A 92 0.76 15.97 9.02
CA GLU A 92 0.78 14.54 8.73
C GLU A 92 0.13 14.26 7.37
N ILE A 93 0.62 13.25 6.67
CA ILE A 93 -0.02 12.75 5.44
C ILE A 93 -1.06 11.71 5.84
N VAL A 94 -2.32 11.98 5.47
CA VAL A 94 -3.46 11.13 5.77
C VAL A 94 -4.11 10.70 4.46
N PHE A 95 -4.39 9.41 4.32
CA PHE A 95 -5.22 8.90 3.24
C PHE A 95 -6.69 8.91 3.66
N LYS A 96 -7.57 9.47 2.83
CA LYS A 96 -9.03 9.50 3.04
C LYS A 96 -9.71 8.73 1.95
N GLU A 97 -10.51 7.74 2.34
CA GLU A 97 -11.31 6.95 1.40
C GLU A 97 -12.51 7.74 0.87
N THR A 98 -12.82 7.56 -0.42
CA THR A 98 -14.04 8.08 -1.04
C THR A 98 -15.20 7.16 -0.65
N LYS A 99 -16.27 7.71 -0.07
CA LYS A 99 -17.47 6.93 0.25
C LYS A 99 -18.22 6.56 -1.03
N LYS A 100 -18.16 5.30 -1.45
CA LYS A 100 -19.09 4.77 -2.47
C LYS A 100 -20.49 4.73 -1.88
N ILE A 101 -21.42 5.52 -2.42
CA ILE A 101 -22.84 5.35 -2.15
C ILE A 101 -23.26 4.08 -2.90
N VAL A 102 -23.44 2.97 -2.18
CA VAL A 102 -23.96 1.73 -2.75
C VAL A 102 -25.46 1.93 -2.97
N GLU A 103 -25.85 2.43 -4.14
CA GLU A 103 -27.24 2.32 -4.59
C GLU A 103 -27.56 0.84 -4.78
N THR A 104 -28.15 0.23 -3.76
CA THR A 104 -28.72 -1.11 -3.90
C THR A 104 -30.00 -0.95 -4.73
N LYS A 105 -29.90 -1.10 -6.05
CA LYS A 105 -31.09 -1.27 -6.90
C LYS A 105 -31.74 -2.61 -6.53
N ILE A 106 -32.70 -2.56 -5.61
CA ILE A 106 -33.63 -3.66 -5.38
C ILE A 106 -34.51 -3.74 -6.63
N PHE A 107 -34.22 -4.68 -7.53
CA PHE A 107 -35.16 -5.03 -8.58
C PHE A 107 -36.24 -5.92 -7.97
N GLU A 108 -37.38 -5.32 -7.62
CA GLU A 108 -38.59 -6.07 -7.31
C GLU A 108 -39.02 -6.81 -8.59
N LYS A 109 -38.91 -8.14 -8.59
CA LYS A 109 -39.62 -8.96 -9.57
C LYS A 109 -41.10 -8.93 -9.20
N THR A 110 -41.91 -8.17 -9.94
CA THR A 110 -43.36 -8.37 -9.94
C THR A 110 -43.67 -9.66 -10.68
N GLU A 111 -43.99 -10.73 -9.95
CA GLU A 111 -44.59 -11.92 -10.54
C GLU A 111 -46.04 -11.61 -10.93
N THR A 112 -46.30 -11.55 -12.23
CA THR A 112 -47.66 -11.48 -12.79
C THR A 112 -48.31 -12.86 -12.62
N VAL A 113 -49.20 -13.01 -11.64
CA VAL A 113 -50.07 -14.20 -11.55
C VAL A 113 -51.11 -14.12 -12.67
N VAL A 114 -50.83 -14.78 -13.81
CA VAL A 114 -51.84 -15.01 -14.85
C VAL A 114 -52.72 -16.16 -14.38
N ASN A 115 -53.90 -15.80 -13.88
CA ASN A 115 -54.95 -16.74 -13.51
C ASN A 115 -55.65 -17.21 -14.80
N GLN A 116 -55.42 -18.44 -15.25
CA GLN A 116 -56.18 -19.04 -16.35
C GLN A 116 -57.43 -19.73 -15.78
N LYS A 117 -58.59 -19.30 -16.29
CA LYS A 117 -59.92 -19.86 -16.07
C LYS A 117 -60.20 -20.99 -17.04
#